data_AF-A0A9P8Q7H6-F1
#
_entry.id   AF-A0A9P8Q7H6-F1
#
_cell.length_a   1.000
_cell.length_b   1.000
_cell.length_c   1.000
_cell.angle_alpha   90.00
_cell.angle_beta   90.00
_cell.angle_gamma   90.00
#
_symmetry.space_group_name_H-M   'P 1'
#
loop_
_entity.id
_entity.type
_entity.pdbx_description
1 polymer ?
#
loop_
_entity_poly.entity_id
_entity_poly.type
_entity_poly.pdbx_seq_one_letter_code
_entity_poly.pdbx_strand_id
1 'polypeptide(L)'
;MFNDWKIISIVEICYYFVIIIASAYPTLKVLTSANGLKKSNPVSDLKPFFIRFWILLFAKFVAGILLPPYIHQLNLQIADNGSTSSNTNLLIASVVLHSIGLGFINILNLYIIEYIDKLQIYVSDGYESQPIVKLPGSRALRLVLPIDVIYELGQGHYNLALTLALSKLTFYAVILNAVASSRLGDDPSVPDRTTTRSILSAGSIIYISAMAMISVYIIHKYFFEKKPHGNGIYVNYIKKLLTFNVLITPFLLVRMIYNVCSAFTFNVHGTFFTNVSRFTFLFGDGNLYAGMVFAMEAICILWITCILWVIFENSQNVEEATGVTRNEYKLEEF
;
A
#
# COMPACT_ATOMS: atom_id res chain seq x y z
N MET A 1 19.77 20.72 -23.75
CA MET A 1 19.43 20.59 -22.32
C MET A 1 18.56 19.34 -22.20
N PHE A 2 18.94 18.36 -21.37
CA PHE A 2 18.08 17.18 -21.16
C PHE A 2 16.81 17.61 -20.45
N ASN A 3 15.67 17.02 -20.81
CA ASN A 3 14.41 17.25 -20.10
C ASN A 3 14.40 16.33 -18.88
N ASP A 4 14.40 16.90 -17.67
CA ASP A 4 14.48 16.17 -16.40
C ASP A 4 13.43 15.07 -16.28
N TRP A 5 12.23 15.28 -16.84
CA TRP A 5 11.17 14.28 -16.87
C TRP A 5 11.50 13.05 -17.71
N LYS A 6 12.32 13.20 -18.76
CA LYS A 6 12.82 12.05 -19.53
C LYS A 6 13.79 11.22 -18.69
N ILE A 7 14.63 11.88 -17.89
CA ILE A 7 15.55 11.18 -16.98
C ILE A 7 14.76 10.43 -15.92
N ILE A 8 13.79 11.09 -15.27
CA ILE A 8 12.91 10.48 -14.27
C ILE A 8 12.18 9.27 -14.86
N SER A 9 11.58 9.41 -16.05
CA SER A 9 10.90 8.30 -16.73
C SER A 9 11.83 7.12 -17.01
N ILE A 10 13.04 7.36 -17.53
CA ILE A 10 14.00 6.28 -17.80
C ILE A 10 14.37 5.56 -16.50
N VAL A 11 14.66 6.31 -15.43
CA VAL A 11 14.98 5.74 -14.12
C VAL A 11 13.81 4.93 -13.58
N GLU A 12 12.57 5.43 -13.70
CA GLU A 12 11.36 4.74 -13.27
C GLU A 12 11.16 3.43 -14.05
N ILE A 13 11.27 3.45 -15.38
CA ILE A 13 11.16 2.27 -16.24
C ILE A 13 12.22 1.23 -15.87
N CYS A 14 13.49 1.63 -15.78
CA CYS A 14 14.59 0.73 -15.46
C CYS A 14 14.42 0.11 -14.07
N TYR A 15 14.05 0.93 -13.07
CA TYR A 15 13.82 0.47 -11.72
C TYR A 15 12.68 -0.55 -11.66
N TYR A 16 11.50 -0.22 -12.18
CA TYR A 16 10.34 -1.11 -12.10
C TYR A 16 10.52 -2.38 -12.95
N PHE A 17 11.27 -2.32 -14.05
CA PHE A 17 11.66 -3.50 -14.82
C PHE A 17 12.51 -4.47 -13.99
N VAL A 18 13.52 -3.96 -13.30
CA VAL A 18 14.38 -4.78 -12.43
C VAL A 18 13.56 -5.39 -11.29
N ILE A 19 12.67 -4.61 -10.66
CA ILE A 19 11.79 -5.12 -9.59
C ILE A 19 10.83 -6.19 -10.10
N ILE A 20 10.26 -6.03 -11.29
CA ILE A 20 9.40 -7.03 -11.94
C ILE A 20 10.16 -8.35 -12.11
N ILE A 21 11.38 -8.31 -12.66
CA ILE A 21 12.21 -9.51 -12.83
C ILE A 21 12.54 -10.15 -11.47
N ALA A 22 13.00 -9.34 -10.52
CA ALA A 22 13.38 -9.80 -9.19
C ALA A 22 12.20 -10.40 -8.40
N SER A 23 10.97 -9.97 -8.69
CA SER A 23 9.76 -10.43 -8.00
C SER A 23 9.06 -11.58 -8.73
N ALA A 24 9.35 -11.80 -10.02
CA ALA A 24 8.75 -12.85 -10.85
C ALA A 24 9.00 -14.25 -10.28
N TYR A 25 10.27 -14.59 -10.04
CA TYR A 25 10.66 -15.91 -9.53
C TYR A 25 10.03 -16.25 -8.17
N PRO A 26 10.19 -15.43 -7.10
CA PRO A 26 9.61 -15.76 -5.80
C PRO A 26 8.07 -15.81 -5.86
N THR A 27 7.42 -14.91 -6.63
CA THR A 27 5.96 -14.94 -6.77
C THR A 27 5.48 -16.22 -7.44
N LEU A 28 6.07 -16.59 -8.58
CA LEU A 28 5.67 -17.80 -9.31
C LEU A 28 5.85 -19.04 -8.45
N LYS A 29 6.98 -19.14 -7.73
CA LYS A 29 7.26 -20.30 -6.88
C LYS A 29 6.33 -20.38 -5.67
N VAL A 30 6.00 -19.26 -5.03
CA VAL A 30 5.02 -19.24 -3.94
C VAL A 30 3.61 -19.60 -4.44
N LEU A 31 3.21 -19.10 -5.61
CA LEU A 31 1.90 -19.39 -6.19
C LEU A 31 1.76 -20.84 -6.70
N THR A 32 2.81 -21.43 -7.29
CA THR A 32 2.78 -22.82 -7.72
C THR A 32 2.75 -23.78 -6.54
N SER A 33 3.53 -23.52 -5.48
CA SER A 33 3.44 -24.26 -4.22
C SER A 33 2.04 -24.15 -3.61
N ALA A 34 1.44 -22.95 -3.62
CA ALA A 34 0.10 -22.72 -3.09
C ALA A 34 -1.03 -23.36 -3.91
N ASN A 35 -0.82 -23.67 -5.19
CA ASN A 35 -1.82 -24.32 -6.05
C ASN A 35 -1.80 -25.85 -5.94
N GLY A 36 -0.69 -26.44 -5.49
CA GLY A 36 -0.56 -27.89 -5.29
C GLY A 36 -1.06 -28.39 -3.92
N LEU A 37 -1.31 -27.48 -2.98
CA LEU A 37 -1.72 -27.79 -1.60
C LEU A 37 -3.19 -27.43 -1.38
N LYS A 38 -3.93 -28.27 -0.65
CA LYS A 38 -5.35 -28.11 -0.33
C LYS A 38 -5.64 -26.71 0.23
N LYS A 39 -6.93 -26.33 0.19
CA LYS A 39 -7.56 -25.05 0.60
C LYS A 39 -7.20 -24.51 2.01
N SER A 40 -6.35 -25.20 2.77
CA SER A 40 -5.92 -24.91 4.14
C SER A 40 -4.47 -24.40 4.26
N ASN A 41 -3.74 -24.17 3.17
CA ASN A 41 -2.37 -23.63 3.26
C ASN A 41 -2.40 -22.11 3.51
N PRO A 42 -1.76 -21.59 4.58
CA PRO A 42 -1.69 -20.14 4.85
C PRO A 42 -1.02 -19.35 3.71
N VAL A 43 -0.19 -20.00 2.89
CA VAL A 43 0.44 -19.38 1.71
C VAL A 43 -0.60 -19.06 0.62
N SER A 44 -1.73 -19.79 0.57
CA SER A 44 -2.80 -19.53 -0.39
C SER A 44 -3.55 -18.22 -0.12
N ASP A 45 -3.54 -17.74 1.13
CA ASP A 45 -4.11 -16.44 1.52
C ASP A 45 -3.32 -15.24 0.99
N LEU A 46 -2.09 -15.46 0.50
CA LEU A 46 -1.26 -14.41 -0.12
C LEU A 46 -1.62 -14.14 -1.58
N LYS A 47 -2.49 -14.95 -2.22
CA LYS A 47 -2.90 -14.72 -3.62
C LYS A 47 -3.41 -13.29 -3.88
N PRO A 48 -4.31 -12.71 -3.06
CA PRO A 48 -4.76 -11.33 -3.25
C PRO A 48 -3.63 -10.31 -3.09
N PHE A 49 -2.66 -10.57 -2.21
CA PHE A 49 -1.47 -9.72 -2.06
C PHE A 49 -0.66 -9.69 -3.36
N PHE A 50 -0.35 -10.85 -3.93
CA PHE A 50 0.41 -10.94 -5.18
C PHE A 50 -0.29 -10.23 -6.33
N ILE A 51 -1.60 -10.43 -6.50
CA ILE A 51 -2.39 -9.76 -7.54
C ILE A 51 -2.27 -8.24 -7.42
N ARG A 52 -2.46 -7.69 -6.21
CA ARG A 52 -2.37 -6.25 -5.97
C ARG A 52 -0.97 -5.69 -6.18
N PHE A 53 0.04 -6.44 -5.76
CA PHE A 53 1.45 -6.07 -5.96
C PHE A 53 1.80 -6.01 -7.46
N TRP A 54 1.40 -7.01 -8.25
CA TRP A 54 1.62 -7.02 -9.69
C TRP A 54 0.86 -5.91 -10.41
N ILE A 55 -0.40 -5.65 -10.04
CA ILE A 55 -1.16 -4.52 -10.59
C ILE A 55 -0.42 -3.20 -10.34
N LEU A 56 0.11 -2.99 -9.13
CA LEU A 56 0.89 -1.80 -8.80
C LEU A 56 2.16 -1.68 -9.66
N LEU A 57 2.96 -2.76 -9.77
CA LEU A 57 4.19 -2.77 -10.56
C LEU A 57 3.93 -2.50 -12.03
N PHE A 58 2.93 -3.16 -12.63
CA PHE A 58 2.60 -2.94 -14.04
C PHE A 58 2.03 -1.54 -14.29
N ALA A 59 1.16 -1.04 -13.40
CA ALA A 59 0.63 0.32 -13.52
C ALA A 59 1.76 1.35 -13.50
N LYS A 60 2.76 1.18 -12.63
CA LYS A 60 3.92 2.07 -12.54
C LYS A 60 4.86 1.95 -13.74
N PHE A 61 5.15 0.73 -14.17
CA PHE A 61 5.96 0.50 -15.37
C PHE A 61 5.32 1.12 -16.63
N VAL A 62 4.01 0.91 -16.82
CA VAL A 62 3.26 1.50 -17.93
C VAL A 62 3.20 3.03 -17.82
N ALA A 63 2.99 3.58 -16.62
CA ALA A 63 3.03 5.02 -16.39
C ALA A 63 4.38 5.63 -16.79
N GLY A 64 5.48 4.97 -16.40
CA GLY A 64 6.84 5.37 -16.80
C GLY A 64 7.03 5.40 -18.32
N ILE A 65 6.53 4.38 -19.05
CA ILE A 65 6.60 4.30 -20.53
C ILE A 65 5.76 5.39 -21.21
N LEU A 66 4.58 5.69 -20.66
CA LEU A 66 3.66 6.66 -21.26
C LEU A 66 4.07 8.11 -21.01
N LEU A 67 4.94 8.38 -20.03
CA LEU A 67 5.35 9.72 -19.65
C LEU A 67 6.10 10.49 -20.76
N PRO A 68 7.14 9.94 -21.43
CA PRO A 68 7.87 10.65 -22.49
C PRO A 68 7.04 11.05 -23.73
N PRO A 69 6.21 10.17 -24.34
CA PRO A 69 5.41 10.57 -25.50
C PRO A 69 4.35 11.59 -25.12
N TYR A 70 3.78 11.49 -23.91
CA TYR A 70 2.82 12.47 -23.41
C TYR A 70 3.46 13.85 -23.24
N ILE A 71 4.66 13.92 -22.63
CA ILE A 71 5.41 15.17 -22.49
C ILE A 71 5.82 15.76 -23.84
N HIS A 72 6.13 14.92 -24.82
CA HIS A 72 6.43 15.37 -26.17
C HIS A 72 5.21 16.04 -26.83
N GLN A 73 4.04 15.39 -26.75
CA GLN A 73 2.78 15.92 -27.27
C GLN A 73 2.37 17.23 -26.58
N LEU A 74 2.53 17.28 -25.25
CA LEU A 74 2.33 18.46 -24.43
C LEU A 74 3.20 19.65 -24.89
N ASN A 75 4.51 19.43 -25.10
CA ASN A 75 5.41 20.49 -25.56
C ASN A 75 5.04 21.01 -26.95
N LEU A 76 4.58 20.13 -27.85
CA LEU A 76 4.07 20.52 -29.17
C LEU A 76 2.79 21.37 -29.05
N GLN A 77 1.85 20.98 -28.18
CA GLN A 77 0.62 21.75 -27.95
C GLN A 77 0.87 23.13 -27.32
N ILE A 78 1.84 23.25 -26.43
CA ILE A 78 2.23 24.55 -25.84
C ILE A 78 2.87 25.45 -26.91
N ALA A 79 3.70 24.89 -27.79
CA ALA A 79 4.31 25.62 -28.89
C ALA A 79 3.27 26.10 -29.92
N ASP A 80 2.23 25.29 -30.20
CA ASP A 80 1.23 25.61 -31.23
C ASP A 80 0.10 26.52 -30.72
N ASN A 81 -0.37 26.34 -29.47
CA ASN A 81 -1.60 26.99 -28.99
C ASN A 81 -1.44 27.84 -27.72
N GLY A 82 -0.23 27.91 -27.12
CA GLY A 82 0.01 28.65 -25.87
C GLY A 82 -0.79 28.17 -24.65
N SER A 83 -1.49 27.03 -24.77
CA SER A 83 -2.44 26.55 -23.76
C SER A 83 -1.73 25.75 -22.66
N THR A 84 -1.83 26.22 -21.41
CA THR A 84 -1.26 25.61 -20.20
C THR A 84 -2.12 24.49 -19.59
N SER A 85 -3.34 24.25 -20.10
CA SER A 85 -4.29 23.27 -19.55
C SER A 85 -3.77 21.82 -19.57
N SER A 86 -2.98 21.49 -20.59
CA SER A 86 -2.36 20.16 -20.76
C SER A 86 -1.32 19.87 -19.67
N ASN A 87 -0.61 20.90 -19.16
CA ASN A 87 0.34 20.78 -18.04
C ASN A 87 -0.37 20.50 -16.72
N THR A 88 -1.51 21.16 -16.50
CA THR A 88 -2.32 20.99 -15.30
C THR A 88 -2.91 19.57 -15.23
N ASN A 89 -3.37 19.03 -16.36
CA ASN A 89 -3.89 17.66 -16.42
C ASN A 89 -2.83 16.60 -16.14
N LEU A 90 -1.60 16.78 -16.65
CA LEU A 90 -0.48 15.88 -16.35
C LEU A 90 -0.10 15.90 -14.86
N LEU A 91 -0.05 17.10 -14.28
CA LEU A 91 0.23 17.28 -12.86
C LEU A 91 -0.85 16.58 -12.02
N ILE A 92 -2.13 16.76 -12.36
CA ILE A 92 -3.26 16.11 -11.67
C ILE A 92 -3.17 14.58 -11.79
N ALA A 93 -2.96 14.05 -13.01
CA ALA A 93 -2.84 12.61 -13.23
C ALA A 93 -1.67 12.01 -12.44
N SER A 94 -0.52 12.69 -12.43
CA SER A 94 0.64 12.30 -11.64
C SER A 94 0.34 12.31 -10.15
N VAL A 95 -0.26 13.37 -9.61
CA VAL A 95 -0.62 13.46 -8.17
C VAL A 95 -1.63 12.37 -7.77
N VAL A 96 -2.62 12.08 -8.62
CA VAL A 96 -3.60 11.01 -8.40
C VAL A 96 -2.92 9.64 -8.41
N LEU A 97 -2.08 9.34 -9.41
CA LEU A 97 -1.35 8.07 -9.51
C LEU A 97 -0.40 7.86 -8.32
N HIS A 98 0.27 8.90 -7.86
CA HIS A 98 1.12 8.83 -6.67
C HIS A 98 0.30 8.59 -5.40
N SER A 99 -0.85 9.25 -5.25
CA SER A 99 -1.73 9.08 -4.09
C SER A 99 -2.32 7.66 -4.02
N ILE A 100 -2.73 7.11 -5.17
CA ILE A 100 -3.21 5.73 -5.28
C ILE A 100 -2.06 4.75 -5.02
N GLY A 101 -0.88 4.99 -5.59
CA GLY A 101 0.30 4.14 -5.38
C GLY A 101 0.65 3.95 -3.90
N LEU A 102 0.65 5.04 -3.13
CA LEU A 102 0.88 4.99 -1.68
C LEU A 102 -0.23 4.26 -0.92
N GLY A 103 -1.48 4.42 -1.37
CA GLY A 103 -2.62 3.63 -0.93
C GLY A 103 -2.37 2.14 -1.05
N PHE A 104 -1.93 1.71 -2.23
CA PHE A 104 -1.61 0.32 -2.51
C PHE A 104 -0.46 -0.18 -1.65
N ILE A 105 0.64 0.57 -1.53
CA ILE A 105 1.79 0.18 -0.70
C ILE A 105 1.36 -0.01 0.76
N ASN A 106 0.53 0.88 1.29
CA ASN A 106 0.06 0.76 2.68
C ASN A 106 -0.88 -0.45 2.87
N ILE A 107 -1.77 -0.70 1.92
CA ILE A 107 -2.64 -1.89 1.93
C ILE A 107 -1.80 -3.17 1.86
N LEU A 108 -0.75 -3.21 1.03
CA LEU A 108 0.18 -4.33 0.95
C LEU A 108 0.91 -4.56 2.29
N ASN A 109 1.35 -3.48 2.95
CA ASN A 109 1.94 -3.55 4.28
C ASN A 109 0.98 -4.18 5.31
N LEU A 110 -0.29 -3.75 5.31
CA LEU A 110 -1.33 -4.34 6.17
C LEU A 110 -1.61 -5.81 5.86
N TYR A 111 -1.60 -6.22 4.60
CA TYR A 111 -1.75 -7.63 4.23
C TYR A 111 -0.65 -8.52 4.84
N ILE A 112 0.57 -8.01 4.93
CA ILE A 112 1.67 -8.76 5.54
C ILE A 112 1.45 -8.91 7.05
N ILE A 113 0.93 -7.86 7.71
CA ILE A 113 0.57 -7.93 9.13
C ILE A 113 -0.58 -8.91 9.37
N GLU A 114 -1.64 -8.85 8.53
CA GLU A 114 -2.75 -9.80 8.53
C GLU A 114 -2.24 -11.25 8.36
N TYR A 115 -1.32 -11.47 7.42
CA TYR A 115 -0.72 -12.77 7.20
C TYR A 115 0.06 -13.26 8.43
N ILE A 116 0.80 -12.39 9.12
CA ILE A 116 1.48 -12.72 10.37
C ILE A 116 0.47 -13.12 11.46
N ASP A 117 -0.63 -12.36 11.62
CA ASP A 117 -1.69 -12.71 12.58
C ASP A 117 -2.27 -14.10 12.30
N LYS A 118 -2.60 -14.37 11.03
CA LYS A 118 -3.13 -15.68 10.62
C LYS A 118 -2.13 -16.79 10.91
N LEU A 119 -0.86 -16.62 10.55
CA LEU A 119 0.18 -17.60 10.84
C LEU A 119 0.29 -17.91 12.34
N GLN A 120 0.22 -16.89 13.19
CA GLN A 120 0.25 -17.07 14.64
C GLN A 120 -0.95 -17.87 15.14
N ILE A 121 -2.15 -17.65 14.58
CA ILE A 121 -3.35 -18.45 14.89
C ILE A 121 -3.14 -19.91 14.46
N TYR A 122 -2.62 -20.15 13.25
CA TYR A 122 -2.35 -21.50 12.74
C TYR A 122 -1.38 -22.30 13.64
N VAL A 123 -0.34 -21.65 14.15
CA VAL A 123 0.69 -22.30 14.98
C VAL A 123 0.25 -22.46 16.44
N SER A 124 -0.54 -21.53 16.97
CA SER A 124 -0.90 -21.54 18.41
C SER A 124 -2.07 -22.47 18.73
N ASP A 125 -3.10 -22.50 17.87
CA ASP A 125 -4.39 -23.08 18.22
C ASP A 125 -4.73 -24.38 17.47
N GLY A 126 -3.87 -24.83 16.53
CA GLY A 126 -4.12 -26.06 15.78
C GLY A 126 -5.52 -26.11 15.16
N TYR A 127 -6.03 -24.99 14.63
CA TYR A 127 -7.34 -24.87 13.97
C TYR A 127 -8.52 -25.63 14.63
N GLU A 128 -8.61 -25.68 15.96
CA GLU A 128 -9.90 -25.95 16.59
C GLU A 128 -10.72 -24.67 16.54
N SER A 129 -11.85 -24.71 15.82
CA SER A 129 -12.79 -23.60 15.71
C SER A 129 -13.20 -23.12 17.10
N GLN A 130 -12.66 -21.99 17.55
CA GLN A 130 -13.09 -21.38 18.80
C GLN A 130 -14.59 -21.04 18.70
N PRO A 131 -15.38 -21.26 19.77
CA PRO A 131 -16.81 -20.99 19.75
C PRO A 131 -17.07 -19.50 19.50
N ILE A 132 -17.98 -19.21 18.56
CA ILE A 132 -18.39 -17.86 18.18
C ILE A 132 -18.89 -17.12 19.43
N VAL A 133 -18.10 -16.15 19.90
CA VAL A 133 -18.49 -15.27 21.00
C VAL A 133 -19.48 -14.26 20.44
N LYS A 134 -20.75 -14.38 20.84
CA LYS A 134 -21.78 -13.40 20.48
C LYS A 134 -21.43 -12.04 21.10
N LEU A 135 -20.93 -11.10 20.29
CA LEU A 135 -20.68 -9.72 20.74
C LEU A 135 -21.98 -9.06 21.26
N PRO A 136 -22.06 -8.72 22.55
CA PRO A 136 -23.15 -7.91 23.07
C PRO A 136 -22.94 -6.46 22.58
N GLY A 137 -23.90 -5.92 21.82
CA GLY A 137 -23.84 -4.54 21.25
C GLY A 137 -23.98 -4.42 19.73
N SER A 138 -24.19 -5.54 19.03
CA SER A 138 -23.98 -5.69 17.58
C SER A 138 -24.91 -4.97 16.59
N ARG A 139 -25.83 -4.08 16.96
CA ARG A 139 -26.67 -3.37 15.95
C ARG A 139 -26.03 -2.10 15.40
N ALA A 140 -25.42 -1.27 16.25
CA ALA A 140 -24.76 -0.03 15.80
C ALA A 140 -23.41 -0.33 15.11
N LEU A 141 -22.64 -1.28 15.65
CA LEU A 141 -21.39 -1.74 15.04
C LEU A 141 -21.60 -2.43 13.68
N ARG A 142 -22.73 -3.13 13.47
CA ARG A 142 -23.12 -3.71 12.18
C ARG A 142 -23.41 -2.68 11.08
N LEU A 143 -23.73 -1.45 11.46
CA LEU A 143 -24.06 -0.36 10.53
C LEU A 143 -22.81 0.37 10.03
N VAL A 144 -21.70 0.29 10.77
CA VAL A 144 -20.48 1.06 10.50
C VAL A 144 -19.31 0.17 10.09
N LEU A 145 -19.21 -1.04 10.65
CA LEU A 145 -18.11 -1.95 10.35
C LEU A 145 -18.45 -2.92 9.21
N PRO A 146 -17.47 -3.20 8.33
CA PRO A 146 -17.57 -4.26 7.33
C PRO A 146 -17.89 -5.63 7.97
N ILE A 147 -18.65 -6.47 7.26
CA ILE A 147 -19.11 -7.79 7.75
C ILE A 147 -17.92 -8.70 8.12
N ASP A 148 -16.83 -8.63 7.35
CA ASP A 148 -15.56 -9.30 7.59
C ASP A 148 -14.92 -8.90 8.93
N VAL A 149 -14.95 -7.62 9.30
CA VAL A 149 -14.44 -7.16 10.61
C VAL A 149 -15.31 -7.70 11.75
N ILE A 150 -16.63 -7.71 11.56
CA ILE A 150 -17.58 -8.19 12.59
C ILE A 150 -17.44 -9.69 12.81
N TYR A 151 -17.20 -10.43 11.73
CA TYR A 151 -16.95 -11.87 11.78
C TYR A 151 -15.72 -12.19 12.63
N GLU A 152 -14.59 -11.52 12.35
CA GLU A 152 -13.34 -11.75 13.09
C GLU A 152 -13.42 -11.32 14.56
N LEU A 153 -14.11 -10.22 14.85
CA LEU A 153 -14.43 -9.85 16.23
C LEU A 153 -15.25 -10.95 16.93
N GLY A 154 -16.21 -11.55 16.22
CA GLY A 154 -17.04 -12.64 16.74
C GLY A 154 -16.26 -13.93 17.01
N GLN A 155 -15.11 -14.12 16.36
CA GLN A 155 -14.18 -15.21 16.63
C GLN A 155 -13.13 -14.87 17.70
N GLY A 156 -13.15 -13.65 18.26
CA GLY A 156 -12.15 -13.20 19.23
C GLY A 156 -10.80 -12.82 18.61
N HIS A 157 -10.71 -12.77 17.27
CA HIS A 157 -9.50 -12.38 16.54
C HIS A 157 -9.37 -10.86 16.44
N TYR A 158 -9.19 -10.18 17.58
CA TYR A 158 -9.16 -8.71 17.67
C TYR A 158 -8.09 -8.06 16.79
N ASN A 159 -6.90 -8.64 16.69
CA ASN A 159 -5.80 -8.14 15.86
C ASN A 159 -6.15 -8.18 14.37
N LEU A 160 -6.73 -9.29 13.91
CA LEU A 160 -7.15 -9.46 12.52
C LEU A 160 -8.28 -8.50 12.15
N ALA A 161 -9.27 -8.35 13.03
CA ALA A 161 -10.35 -7.37 12.86
C ALA A 161 -9.83 -5.93 12.77
N LEU A 162 -8.85 -5.56 13.60
CA LEU A 162 -8.21 -4.24 13.56
C LEU A 162 -7.50 -4.00 12.22
N THR A 163 -6.73 -4.97 11.74
CA THR A 163 -6.02 -4.90 10.45
C THR A 163 -6.99 -4.72 9.28
N LEU A 164 -8.09 -5.49 9.26
CA LEU A 164 -9.14 -5.36 8.25
C LEU A 164 -9.82 -3.98 8.28
N ALA A 165 -10.14 -3.48 9.48
CA ALA A 165 -10.75 -2.15 9.63
C ALA A 165 -9.81 -1.04 9.11
N LEU A 166 -8.53 -1.10 9.46
CA LEU A 166 -7.52 -0.13 9.00
C LEU A 166 -7.30 -0.18 7.48
N SER A 167 -7.35 -1.38 6.89
CA SER A 167 -7.24 -1.58 5.44
C SER A 167 -8.40 -0.91 4.69
N LYS A 168 -9.64 -1.08 5.19
CA LYS A 168 -10.84 -0.47 4.60
C LYS A 168 -10.84 1.05 4.77
N LEU A 169 -10.43 1.53 5.94
CA LEU A 169 -10.32 2.97 6.21
C LEU A 169 -9.27 3.64 5.32
N THR A 170 -8.12 2.97 5.10
CA THR A 170 -7.10 3.38 4.13
C THR A 170 -7.68 3.43 2.72
N PHE A 171 -8.41 2.40 2.30
CA PHE A 171 -9.02 2.35 0.98
C PHE A 171 -10.03 3.49 0.74
N TYR A 172 -10.90 3.77 1.72
CA TYR A 172 -11.83 4.91 1.62
C TYR A 172 -11.11 6.25 1.55
N ALA A 173 -10.04 6.44 2.33
CA ALA A 173 -9.23 7.64 2.29
C ALA A 173 -8.59 7.86 0.90
N VAL A 174 -8.07 6.79 0.29
CA VAL A 174 -7.50 6.83 -1.07
C VAL A 174 -8.55 7.20 -2.11
N ILE A 175 -9.76 6.62 -2.03
CA ILE A 175 -10.87 6.97 -2.94
C ILE A 175 -11.25 8.44 -2.79
N LEU A 176 -11.47 8.92 -1.55
CA LEU A 176 -11.86 10.30 -1.30
C LEU A 176 -10.81 11.28 -1.83
N ASN A 177 -9.53 11.00 -1.60
CA ASN A 177 -8.44 11.82 -2.10
C ASN A 177 -8.32 11.76 -3.63
N ALA A 178 -8.50 10.60 -4.26
CA ALA A 178 -8.47 10.47 -5.72
C ALA A 178 -9.63 11.21 -6.39
N VAL A 179 -10.86 11.07 -5.85
CA VAL A 179 -12.06 11.77 -6.34
C VAL A 179 -11.97 13.27 -6.16
N ALA A 180 -11.45 13.74 -5.01
CA ALA A 180 -11.26 15.17 -4.82
C ALA A 180 -10.14 15.72 -5.71
N SER A 181 -9.06 14.96 -5.91
CA SER A 181 -7.94 15.38 -6.74
C SER A 181 -8.28 15.48 -8.23
N SER A 182 -9.16 14.60 -8.73
CA SER A 182 -9.61 14.65 -10.14
C SER A 182 -10.48 15.87 -10.44
N ARG A 183 -11.14 16.45 -9.43
CA ARG A 183 -12.00 17.64 -9.54
C ARG A 183 -11.26 18.97 -9.30
N LEU A 184 -9.96 18.94 -9.02
CA LEU A 184 -9.15 20.15 -8.84
C LEU A 184 -8.87 20.91 -10.15
N GLY A 185 -9.10 20.27 -11.31
CA GLY A 185 -8.86 20.82 -12.65
C GLY A 185 -9.97 21.71 -13.20
N ASP A 186 -11.13 21.80 -12.53
CA ASP A 186 -12.26 22.57 -13.03
C ASP A 186 -12.07 24.08 -12.80
N ASP A 187 -12.53 24.86 -13.79
CA ASP A 187 -12.40 26.31 -13.94
C ASP A 187 -12.62 27.09 -12.61
N PRO A 188 -11.76 28.07 -12.25
CA PRO A 188 -11.88 28.85 -11.00
C PRO A 188 -13.22 29.55 -10.78
N SER A 189 -14.06 29.64 -11.82
CA SER A 189 -15.42 30.19 -11.77
C SER A 189 -16.49 29.22 -11.25
N VAL A 190 -16.16 27.93 -11.01
CA VAL A 190 -17.13 26.92 -10.58
C VAL A 190 -17.28 26.88 -9.03
N PRO A 191 -18.52 27.00 -8.48
CA PRO A 191 -18.79 27.00 -7.04
C PRO A 191 -18.42 25.70 -6.28
N ASP A 192 -18.12 24.60 -6.98
CA ASP A 192 -17.84 23.27 -6.40
C ASP A 192 -16.47 23.13 -5.71
N ARG A 193 -15.64 24.19 -5.72
CA ARG A 193 -14.29 24.16 -5.16
C ARG A 193 -14.26 24.01 -3.64
N THR A 194 -15.29 24.51 -2.96
CA THR A 194 -15.45 24.38 -1.50
C THR A 194 -15.74 22.92 -1.13
N THR A 195 -16.69 22.29 -1.81
CA THR A 195 -17.02 20.86 -1.65
C THR A 195 -15.81 19.97 -1.94
N THR A 196 -15.10 20.20 -3.05
CA THR A 196 -13.91 19.43 -3.42
C THR A 196 -12.79 19.56 -2.39
N ARG A 197 -12.53 20.76 -1.87
CA ARG A 197 -11.55 20.98 -0.79
C ARG A 197 -11.98 20.28 0.51
N SER A 198 -13.25 20.35 0.89
CA SER A 198 -13.76 19.64 2.07
C SER A 198 -13.61 18.13 1.96
N ILE A 199 -13.88 17.55 0.79
CA ILE A 199 -13.68 16.10 0.52
C ILE A 199 -12.20 15.75 0.61
N LEU A 200 -11.31 16.55 0.00
CA LEU A 200 -9.86 16.35 0.06
C LEU A 200 -9.34 16.41 1.50
N SER A 201 -9.80 17.39 2.29
CA SER A 201 -9.42 17.53 3.70
C SER A 201 -9.92 16.36 4.54
N ALA A 202 -11.18 15.93 4.35
CA ALA A 202 -11.75 14.79 5.05
C ALA A 202 -10.99 13.49 4.71
N GLY A 203 -10.74 13.22 3.42
CA GLY A 203 -9.96 12.07 2.96
C GLY A 203 -8.55 12.09 3.55
N SER A 204 -7.89 13.25 3.58
CA SER A 204 -6.55 13.42 4.15
C SER A 204 -6.50 13.19 5.66
N ILE A 205 -7.50 13.66 6.42
CA ILE A 205 -7.58 13.44 7.88
C ILE A 205 -7.79 11.96 8.20
N ILE A 206 -8.73 11.32 7.49
CA ILE A 206 -8.98 9.88 7.63
C ILE A 206 -7.69 9.12 7.33
N TYR A 207 -6.98 9.51 6.27
CA TYR A 207 -5.74 8.84 5.89
C TYR A 207 -4.66 8.95 6.97
N ILE A 208 -4.38 10.15 7.49
CA ILE A 208 -3.40 10.33 8.58
C ILE A 208 -3.78 9.51 9.80
N SER A 209 -5.06 9.53 10.17
CA SER A 209 -5.55 8.81 11.34
C SER A 209 -5.32 7.31 11.18
N ALA A 210 -5.65 6.75 10.01
CA ALA A 210 -5.33 5.37 9.65
C ALA A 210 -3.84 5.10 9.80
N MET A 211 -3.00 5.92 9.18
CA MET A 211 -1.56 5.70 9.12
C MET A 211 -0.90 5.78 10.49
N ALA A 212 -1.34 6.71 11.35
CA ALA A 212 -0.87 6.79 12.72
C ALA A 212 -1.23 5.51 13.50
N MET A 213 -2.48 5.04 13.38
CA MET A 213 -2.91 3.79 14.00
C MET A 213 -2.14 2.57 13.48
N ILE A 214 -1.91 2.48 12.17
CA ILE A 214 -1.12 1.41 11.53
C ILE A 214 0.31 1.44 12.04
N SER A 215 0.93 2.63 12.09
CA SER A 215 2.32 2.80 12.55
C SER A 215 2.45 2.37 14.01
N VAL A 216 1.56 2.84 14.88
CA VAL A 216 1.51 2.44 16.29
C VAL A 216 1.29 0.94 16.43
N TYR A 217 0.39 0.37 15.63
CA TYR A 217 0.10 -1.07 15.65
C TYR A 217 1.31 -1.91 15.23
N ILE A 218 1.99 -1.56 14.13
CA ILE A 218 3.20 -2.26 13.66
C ILE A 218 4.32 -2.18 14.70
N ILE A 219 4.56 -0.99 15.26
CA ILE A 219 5.57 -0.77 16.31
C ILE A 219 5.21 -1.58 17.55
N HIS A 220 3.94 -1.54 17.97
CA HIS A 220 3.48 -2.30 19.13
C HIS A 220 3.70 -3.79 18.91
N LYS A 221 3.33 -4.32 17.75
CA LYS A 221 3.52 -5.72 17.37
C LYS A 221 4.99 -6.12 17.36
N TYR A 222 5.88 -5.24 16.86
CA TYR A 222 7.32 -5.50 16.85
C TYR A 222 7.94 -5.59 18.26
N PHE A 223 7.55 -4.71 19.18
CA PHE A 223 8.19 -4.61 20.50
C PHE A 223 7.51 -5.44 21.60
N PHE A 224 6.19 -5.58 21.57
CA PHE A 224 5.40 -6.06 22.70
C PHE A 224 4.71 -7.40 22.46
N GLU A 225 4.61 -7.85 21.21
CA GLU A 225 4.06 -9.18 20.95
C GLU A 225 5.01 -10.22 21.56
N LYS A 226 4.50 -10.95 22.56
CA LYS A 226 5.25 -11.97 23.29
C LYS A 226 5.86 -12.91 22.26
N LYS A 227 7.16 -13.21 22.40
CA LYS A 227 7.92 -14.10 21.51
C LYS A 227 7.03 -15.28 21.11
N PRO A 228 6.78 -15.52 19.81
CA PRO A 228 5.90 -16.59 19.39
C PRO A 228 6.36 -17.89 20.04
N HIS A 229 5.44 -18.61 20.67
CA HIS A 229 5.72 -19.94 21.19
C HIS A 229 5.96 -20.84 19.96
N GLY A 230 7.19 -21.32 19.77
CA GLY A 230 7.54 -22.11 18.59
C GLY A 230 9.04 -22.27 18.36
N ASN A 231 9.38 -23.08 17.35
CA ASN A 231 10.76 -23.31 16.91
C ASN A 231 11.47 -21.99 16.55
N GLY A 232 12.76 -21.88 16.88
CA GLY A 232 13.56 -20.66 16.65
C GLY A 232 13.56 -20.17 15.19
N ILE A 233 13.34 -21.07 14.22
CA ILE A 233 13.22 -20.75 12.79
C ILE A 233 11.94 -19.94 12.51
N TYR A 234 10.79 -20.33 13.07
CA TYR A 234 9.52 -19.64 12.90
C TYR A 234 9.55 -18.24 13.53
N VAL A 235 10.13 -18.13 14.74
CA VAL A 235 10.32 -16.84 15.42
C VAL A 235 11.19 -15.90 14.59
N ASN A 236 12.28 -16.42 14.00
CA ASN A 236 13.16 -15.62 13.14
C ASN A 236 12.45 -15.16 11.86
N TYR A 237 11.63 -16.02 11.26
CA TYR A 237 10.82 -15.68 10.08
C TYR A 237 9.83 -14.52 10.37
N ILE A 238 9.02 -14.63 11.43
CA ILE A 238 8.08 -13.57 11.83
C ILE A 238 8.83 -12.26 12.13
N LYS A 239 9.95 -12.35 12.84
CA LYS A 239 10.78 -11.18 13.16
C LYS A 239 11.33 -10.50 11.92
N LYS A 240 11.76 -11.25 10.90
CA LYS A 240 12.21 -10.69 9.61
C LYS A 240 11.07 -9.94 8.92
N LEU A 241 9.87 -10.54 8.84
CA LEU A 241 8.70 -9.88 8.21
C LEU A 241 8.33 -8.58 8.94
N LEU A 242 8.25 -8.61 10.27
CA LEU A 242 7.95 -7.41 11.07
C LEU A 242 9.05 -6.33 10.92
N THR A 243 10.32 -6.72 10.84
CA THR A 243 11.43 -5.78 10.64
C THR A 243 11.25 -4.99 9.35
N PHE A 244 10.92 -5.64 8.23
CA PHE A 244 10.70 -4.92 6.97
C PHE A 244 9.46 -4.02 7.02
N ASN A 245 8.37 -4.45 7.69
CA ASN A 245 7.19 -3.59 7.90
C ASN A 245 7.53 -2.31 8.69
N VAL A 246 8.34 -2.44 9.75
CA VAL A 246 8.82 -1.29 10.53
C VAL A 246 9.69 -0.38 9.67
N LEU A 247 10.55 -0.93 8.80
CA LEU A 247 11.40 -0.14 7.90
C LEU A 247 10.61 0.62 6.83
N ILE A 248 9.48 0.10 6.35
CA ILE A 248 8.59 0.78 5.39
C ILE A 248 7.84 1.94 6.05
N THR A 249 7.45 1.78 7.32
CA THR A 249 6.61 2.72 8.07
C THR A 249 7.07 4.19 8.05
N PRO A 250 8.34 4.55 8.31
CA PRO A 250 8.77 5.95 8.30
C PRO A 250 8.63 6.61 6.93
N PHE A 251 8.90 5.89 5.83
CA PHE A 251 8.75 6.43 4.48
C PHE A 251 7.29 6.72 4.14
N LEU A 252 6.40 5.79 4.50
CA LEU A 252 4.96 6.01 4.36
C LEU A 252 4.50 7.20 5.22
N LEU A 253 4.96 7.31 6.46
CA LEU A 253 4.55 8.38 7.37
C LEU A 253 5.00 9.77 6.89
N VAL A 254 6.26 9.92 6.47
CA VAL A 254 6.77 11.17 5.89
C VAL A 254 5.96 11.57 4.66
N ARG A 255 5.65 10.61 3.79
CA ARG A 255 4.88 10.86 2.58
C ARG A 255 3.44 11.26 2.86
N MET A 256 2.85 10.73 3.93
CA MET A 256 1.49 11.08 4.33
C MET A 256 1.40 12.46 4.95
N ILE A 257 2.37 12.83 5.80
CA ILE A 257 2.51 14.20 6.29
C ILE A 257 2.60 15.16 5.11
N TYR A 258 3.39 14.81 4.08
CA TYR A 258 3.47 15.60 2.87
C TYR A 258 2.10 15.76 2.17
N ASN A 259 1.39 14.66 1.90
CA ASN A 259 0.10 14.71 1.20
C ASN A 259 -0.91 15.59 1.95
N VAL A 260 -0.91 15.53 3.27
CA VAL A 260 -1.74 16.39 4.12
C VAL A 260 -1.30 17.84 4.05
N CYS A 261 -0.01 18.12 4.19
CA CYS A 261 0.50 19.48 4.02
C CYS A 261 0.17 20.08 2.64
N SER A 262 0.09 19.25 1.58
CA SER A 262 -0.38 19.71 0.26
C SER A 262 -1.89 19.96 0.19
N ALA A 263 -2.70 19.20 0.93
CA ALA A 263 -4.16 19.39 0.99
C ALA A 263 -4.55 20.64 1.78
N PHE A 264 -3.81 20.96 2.85
CA PHE A 264 -4.00 22.15 3.68
C PHE A 264 -3.15 23.33 3.16
N THR A 265 -3.45 23.81 1.95
CA THR A 265 -2.89 25.06 1.45
C THR A 265 -3.42 26.23 2.28
N PHE A 266 -2.57 26.81 3.13
CA PHE A 266 -2.87 28.08 3.78
C PHE A 266 -2.75 29.20 2.75
N ASN A 267 -3.83 29.96 2.51
CA ASN A 267 -3.78 31.20 1.75
C ASN A 267 -2.82 32.16 2.46
N VAL A 268 -1.57 32.25 1.99
CA VAL A 268 -0.66 33.31 2.42
C VAL A 268 -0.90 34.47 1.48
N HIS A 269 -1.49 35.56 1.98
CA HIS A 269 -1.57 36.80 1.23
C HIS A 269 -0.16 37.37 1.05
N GLY A 270 0.39 37.25 -0.17
CA GLY A 270 1.68 37.85 -0.54
C GLY A 270 2.26 37.34 -1.87
N THR A 271 2.39 38.26 -2.83
CA THR A 271 3.24 38.32 -4.05
C THR A 271 3.40 37.13 -5.01
N PHE A 272 3.01 35.89 -4.69
CA PHE A 272 3.07 34.77 -5.61
C PHE A 272 1.66 34.20 -5.85
N PHE A 273 1.09 34.51 -7.03
CA PHE A 273 -0.27 34.14 -7.46
C PHE A 273 -0.46 32.66 -7.82
N THR A 274 0.49 31.80 -7.47
CA THR A 274 0.37 30.35 -7.65
C THR A 274 0.18 29.70 -6.29
N ASN A 275 -0.76 28.76 -6.18
CA ASN A 275 -0.95 27.88 -5.02
C ASN A 275 0.27 26.95 -4.87
N VAL A 276 1.44 27.54 -4.59
CA VAL A 276 2.68 26.83 -4.33
C VAL A 276 2.54 26.33 -2.90
N SER A 277 2.36 25.02 -2.73
CA SER A 277 2.39 24.43 -1.38
C SER A 277 3.69 24.92 -0.70
N ARG A 278 3.64 25.29 0.59
CA ARG A 278 4.82 25.75 1.34
C ARG A 278 6.00 24.76 1.30
N PHE A 279 5.80 23.54 0.84
CA PHE A 279 6.85 22.56 0.59
C PHE A 279 7.51 22.62 -0.79
N THR A 280 6.79 23.06 -1.83
CA THR A 280 7.42 23.44 -3.10
C THR A 280 8.38 24.61 -2.88
N PHE A 281 8.13 25.44 -1.87
CA PHE A 281 9.05 26.47 -1.39
C PHE A 281 10.28 25.91 -0.64
N LEU A 282 10.15 24.78 0.08
CA LEU A 282 11.27 24.13 0.79
C LEU A 282 12.21 23.35 -0.13
N PHE A 283 11.69 22.72 -1.19
CA PHE A 283 12.50 21.95 -2.15
C PHE A 283 12.82 22.69 -3.45
N GLY A 284 12.34 23.93 -3.60
CA GLY A 284 12.69 24.85 -4.68
C GLY A 284 12.14 24.51 -6.07
N ASP A 285 12.10 23.23 -6.44
CA ASP A 285 11.77 22.76 -7.79
C ASP A 285 10.81 21.54 -7.76
N GLY A 286 9.79 21.57 -8.64
CA GLY A 286 8.87 20.47 -8.84
C GLY A 286 9.55 19.18 -9.31
N ASN A 287 10.69 19.30 -9.99
CA ASN A 287 11.49 18.16 -10.44
C ASN A 287 12.20 17.45 -9.28
N LEU A 288 12.78 18.21 -8.35
CA LEU A 288 13.39 17.68 -7.11
C LEU A 288 12.35 17.00 -6.23
N TYR A 289 11.15 17.60 -6.16
CA TYR A 289 10.03 16.98 -5.48
C TYR A 289 9.64 15.64 -6.13
N ALA A 290 9.41 15.60 -7.45
CA ALA A 290 9.07 14.35 -8.15
C ALA A 290 10.14 13.26 -7.95
N GLY A 291 11.43 13.62 -7.99
CA GLY A 291 12.53 12.69 -7.72
C GLY A 291 12.54 12.15 -6.29
N MET A 292 12.31 13.00 -5.28
CA MET A 292 12.24 12.59 -3.88
C MET A 292 11.04 11.66 -3.62
N VAL A 293 9.90 11.96 -4.24
CA VAL A 293 8.69 11.12 -4.19
C VAL A 293 8.95 9.74 -4.75
N PHE A 294 9.53 9.69 -5.94
CA PHE A 294 9.91 8.45 -6.59
C PHE A 294 10.89 7.65 -5.71
N ALA A 295 11.91 8.30 -5.15
CA ALA A 295 12.90 7.64 -4.30
C ALA A 295 12.27 6.99 -3.06
N MET A 296 11.37 7.68 -2.36
CA MET A 296 10.67 7.11 -1.20
C MET A 296 9.78 5.93 -1.59
N GLU A 297 9.06 6.04 -2.71
CA GLU A 297 8.22 4.96 -3.23
C GLU A 297 9.07 3.74 -3.61
N ALA A 298 10.17 3.95 -4.32
CA ALA A 298 11.13 2.92 -4.69
C ALA A 298 11.71 2.21 -3.46
N ILE A 299 12.06 2.94 -2.39
CA ILE A 299 12.51 2.30 -1.15
C ILE A 299 11.42 1.40 -0.55
N CYS A 300 10.16 1.85 -0.54
CA CYS A 300 9.04 1.04 -0.05
C CYS A 300 8.83 -0.23 -0.89
N ILE A 301 8.80 -0.08 -2.22
CA ILE A 301 8.66 -1.20 -3.17
C ILE A 301 9.81 -2.20 -3.00
N LEU A 302 11.05 -1.71 -2.85
CA LEU A 302 12.22 -2.55 -2.62
C LEU A 302 12.06 -3.40 -1.36
N TRP A 303 11.62 -2.79 -0.25
CA TRP A 303 11.39 -3.53 1.00
C TRP A 303 10.23 -4.53 0.87
N ILE A 304 9.16 -4.20 0.15
CA ILE A 304 8.09 -5.17 -0.15
C ILE A 304 8.63 -6.34 -0.98
N THR A 305 9.49 -6.08 -1.96
CA THR A 305 10.17 -7.15 -2.71
C THR A 305 11.05 -7.99 -1.78
N CYS A 306 11.79 -7.41 -0.84
CA CYS A 306 12.54 -8.18 0.16
C CYS A 306 11.62 -9.07 1.02
N ILE A 307 10.43 -8.59 1.38
CA ILE A 307 9.42 -9.39 2.10
C ILE A 307 8.99 -10.59 1.27
N LEU A 308 8.78 -10.43 -0.04
CA LEU A 308 8.47 -11.56 -0.93
C LEU A 308 9.56 -12.62 -0.92
N TRP A 309 10.83 -12.21 -0.94
CA TRP A 309 11.95 -13.12 -0.84
C TRP A 309 11.99 -13.85 0.50
N VAL A 310 11.71 -13.17 1.61
CA VAL A 310 11.60 -13.82 2.93
C VAL A 310 10.45 -14.83 2.98
N ILE A 311 9.28 -14.49 2.43
CA ILE A 311 8.14 -15.43 2.33
C ILE A 311 8.54 -16.64 1.49
N PHE A 312 9.19 -16.39 0.36
CA PHE A 312 9.65 -17.44 -0.54
C PHE A 312 10.64 -18.41 0.14
N GLU A 313 11.72 -17.89 0.74
CA GLU A 313 12.77 -18.70 1.39
C GLU A 313 12.23 -19.55 2.55
N ASN A 314 11.18 -19.08 3.24
CA ASN A 314 10.67 -19.73 4.43
C ASN A 314 9.35 -20.48 4.19
N SER A 315 8.83 -20.48 2.96
CA SER A 315 7.56 -21.14 2.61
C SER A 315 7.55 -22.63 2.98
N GLN A 316 8.64 -23.35 2.73
CA GLN A 316 8.79 -24.76 3.12
C GLN A 316 8.86 -24.95 4.64
N ASN A 317 9.58 -24.06 5.34
CA ASN A 317 9.70 -24.11 6.80
C ASN A 317 8.35 -23.83 7.50
N VAL A 318 7.50 -23.01 6.89
CA VAL A 318 6.14 -22.72 7.39
C VAL A 318 5.24 -23.95 7.23
N GLU A 319 5.34 -24.68 6.12
CA GLU A 319 4.59 -25.94 5.92
C GLU A 319 4.97 -26.99 6.96
N GLU A 320 6.26 -27.13 7.26
CA GLU A 320 6.75 -28.02 8.33
C GLU A 320 6.29 -27.57 9.72
N ALA A 321 6.38 -26.27 10.02
CA ALA A 321 6.02 -25.72 11.34
C ALA A 321 4.51 -25.74 11.61
N THR A 322 3.68 -25.66 10.58
CA THR A 322 2.21 -25.72 10.69
C THR A 322 1.67 -27.15 10.72
N GLY A 323 2.54 -28.17 10.68
CA GLY A 323 2.13 -29.57 10.73
C GLY A 323 1.40 -30.07 9.48
N VAL A 324 1.34 -29.26 8.41
CA VAL A 324 0.83 -29.66 7.09
C VAL A 324 1.91 -30.53 6.42
N THR A 325 2.25 -31.64 7.05
CA THR A 325 3.19 -32.60 6.49
C THR A 325 2.52 -33.34 5.33
N ARG A 326 3.30 -33.51 4.26
CA ARG A 326 2.98 -34.26 3.03
C ARG A 326 2.74 -35.77 3.24
N ASN A 327 2.50 -36.19 4.49
CA ASN A 327 2.58 -37.58 4.95
C ASN A 327 1.30 -38.42 4.77
N GLU A 328 0.22 -37.87 4.20
CA GLU A 328 -0.96 -38.65 3.81
C GLU A 328 -0.98 -39.05 2.32
N TYR A 329 0.12 -38.85 1.58
CA TYR A 329 0.25 -39.34 0.20
C TYR A 329 1.32 -40.43 0.05
N LYS A 330 1.41 -41.33 1.03
CA LYS A 330 1.61 -42.72 0.61
C LYS A 330 0.28 -43.13 -0.01
N LEU A 331 0.26 -43.18 -1.35
CA LEU A 331 -0.69 -44.05 -2.03
C LEU A 331 -0.66 -45.38 -1.28
N GLU A 332 -1.74 -45.68 -0.55
CA GLU A 332 -2.10 -47.07 -0.39
C GLU A 332 -2.30 -47.58 -1.81
N GLU A 333 -1.39 -48.47 -2.22
CA GLU A 333 -1.63 -49.40 -3.30
C GLU A 333 -2.99 -50.06 -3.05
N PHE A 334 -4.01 -49.62 -3.78
CA PHE A 334 -5.21 -50.41 -4.08
C PHE A 334 -5.73 -50.07 -5.46
#